data_AF-A0A7W7IXI2-F1
#
_entry.id   AF-A0A7W7IXI2-F1
#
_cell.length_a   1.000
_cell.length_b   1.000
_cell.length_c   1.000
_cell.angle_alpha   90.00
_cell.angle_beta   90.00
_cell.angle_gamma   90.00
#
_symmetry.space_group_name_H-M   'P 1'
#
loop_
_entity.id
_entity.type
_entity.pdbx_description
1 polymer ?
#
loop_
_entity_poly.entity_id
_entity_poly.type
_entity_poly.pdbx_seq_one_letter_code
_entity_poly.pdbx_strand_id
1 'polypeptide(L)'
;MSLRNLYKGLKIIETIQNYSLSGIFNIEENTRESSSRYYYQEESFWKSVMQNPEQFWGKEIDLYNFVVSEWVARVPGLYWTERSQNIRTNLDSHITFKSREYTEFNPPGKSKKVLGGIGTLLLPTTEQGTVLMSVSSSSNASTGVPILVFSEVLSQLKIKQGNTVNIKKAKWQPMDIQWVQHFGSMKDIPRGYLVIDDPNKIEVFQSDHPVIYHPFSIMEYESADTKLYDFVYVRADSKAEDIDLKIEKFFEYYRKKDDRNGEYLLNPNVKKPIFEARYMTPLDLQKPSEKAKLKLLYERVKGQHFNNVAIDLLVNDLPKFYQSSRSIITLAENVGINPAILNEDSATTMSAQLISLCIEKEKVELLVDRMLFDYPQIFK
;
A
#
# COMPACT_ATOMS: atom_id res chain seq x y z
N MET A 1 -17.55 -21.08 -14.32
CA MET A 1 -16.88 -19.88 -13.76
C MET A 1 -17.74 -18.67 -14.10
N SER A 2 -18.18 -17.84 -13.14
CA SER A 2 -19.13 -16.73 -13.47
C SER A 2 -18.40 -15.49 -13.99
N LEU A 3 -18.97 -14.80 -14.98
CA LEU A 3 -18.49 -13.52 -15.53
C LEU A 3 -18.16 -12.47 -14.45
N ARG A 4 -18.84 -12.54 -13.29
CA ARG A 4 -18.61 -11.68 -12.12
C ARG A 4 -17.22 -11.85 -11.50
N ASN A 5 -16.64 -13.06 -11.54
CA ASN A 5 -15.30 -13.32 -10.99
C ASN A 5 -14.20 -12.84 -11.95
N LEU A 6 -14.44 -12.96 -13.27
CA LEU A 6 -13.56 -12.40 -14.31
C LEU A 6 -13.48 -10.86 -14.24
N TYR A 7 -14.62 -10.20 -14.04
CA TYR A 7 -14.69 -8.74 -13.88
C TYR A 7 -13.99 -8.22 -12.63
N LYS A 8 -14.04 -8.97 -11.52
CA LYS A 8 -13.27 -8.67 -10.30
C LYS A 8 -11.76 -8.83 -10.55
N GLY A 9 -11.36 -9.86 -11.29
CA GLY A 9 -9.96 -10.11 -11.69
C GLY A 9 -9.38 -9.05 -12.63
N LEU A 10 -10.17 -8.50 -13.55
CA LEU A 10 -9.76 -7.41 -14.45
C LEU A 10 -9.60 -6.07 -13.73
N LYS A 11 -10.58 -5.66 -12.91
CA LYS A 11 -10.45 -4.46 -12.06
C LYS A 11 -9.23 -4.61 -11.15
N ILE A 12 -9.11 -5.78 -10.49
CA ILE A 12 -7.91 -6.51 -10.00
C ILE A 12 -6.52 -6.08 -10.51
N ILE A 13 -6.32 -6.37 -11.79
CA ILE A 13 -5.09 -6.20 -12.57
C ILE A 13 -4.76 -4.72 -12.77
N GLU A 14 -5.77 -3.86 -12.99
CA GLU A 14 -5.56 -2.41 -13.11
C GLU A 14 -4.85 -1.85 -11.87
N THR A 15 -5.37 -2.01 -10.66
CA THR A 15 -4.70 -1.46 -9.46
C THR A 15 -3.30 -2.02 -9.19
N ILE A 16 -2.92 -3.18 -9.74
CA ILE A 16 -1.60 -3.81 -9.54
C ILE A 16 -0.58 -3.37 -10.61
N GLN A 17 -1.03 -3.14 -11.84
CA GLN A 17 -0.21 -2.58 -12.92
C GLN A 17 0.22 -1.12 -12.65
N ASN A 18 -0.33 -0.48 -11.62
CA ASN A 18 -0.19 0.97 -11.42
C ASN A 18 0.82 1.42 -10.37
N TYR A 19 1.58 0.51 -9.76
CA TYR A 19 2.75 0.88 -8.96
C TYR A 19 3.89 1.55 -9.77
N SER A 20 3.70 1.83 -11.07
CA SER A 20 4.75 2.38 -11.95
C SER A 20 4.30 3.48 -12.92
N LEU A 21 3.37 4.36 -12.55
CA LEU A 21 3.11 5.57 -13.36
C LEU A 21 3.32 6.83 -12.52
N SER A 22 4.52 7.39 -12.65
CA SER A 22 4.83 8.80 -12.37
C SER A 22 4.71 9.56 -13.68
N GLY A 23 3.54 10.14 -13.95
CA GLY A 23 3.42 11.27 -14.85
C GLY A 23 3.52 12.55 -14.01
N ILE A 24 4.47 13.42 -14.33
CA ILE A 24 4.44 14.81 -13.92
C ILE A 24 3.23 15.41 -14.65
N PHE A 25 2.16 15.71 -13.93
CA PHE A 25 1.02 16.41 -14.53
C PHE A 25 1.41 17.87 -14.69
N ASN A 26 1.50 18.33 -15.95
CA ASN A 26 1.53 19.75 -16.25
C ASN A 26 0.16 20.32 -15.88
N ILE A 27 0.12 21.09 -14.79
CA ILE A 27 -1.11 21.75 -14.33
C ILE A 27 -1.29 22.99 -15.20
N GLU A 28 -2.34 22.99 -16.04
CA GLU A 28 -2.88 24.25 -16.55
C GLU A 28 -3.71 24.90 -15.44
N GLU A 29 -3.33 26.10 -15.00
CA GLU A 29 -4.11 26.89 -14.03
C GLU A 29 -5.47 27.27 -14.64
N ASN A 30 -6.48 26.44 -14.41
CA ASN A 30 -7.84 26.76 -14.80
C ASN A 30 -8.45 27.75 -13.79
N THR A 31 -8.34 29.04 -14.11
CA THR A 31 -8.93 30.20 -13.41
C THR A 31 -10.45 30.28 -13.60
N ARG A 32 -11.20 29.20 -13.29
CA ARG A 32 -12.66 29.25 -13.21
C ARG A 32 -13.13 29.47 -11.77
N GLU A 33 -14.03 30.45 -11.61
CA GLU A 33 -14.58 30.97 -10.36
C GLU A 33 -14.84 29.89 -9.28
N SER A 34 -14.43 30.27 -8.07
CA SER A 34 -14.41 29.45 -6.85
C SER A 34 -15.79 29.42 -6.19
N SER A 35 -16.57 28.37 -6.44
CA SER A 35 -17.54 27.91 -5.44
C SER A 35 -16.77 27.05 -4.42
N SER A 36 -16.56 27.55 -3.20
CA SER A 36 -15.88 26.76 -2.16
C SER A 36 -16.64 25.47 -1.91
N ARG A 37 -15.93 24.34 -1.96
CA ARG A 37 -16.52 23.02 -1.68
C ARG A 37 -16.29 22.68 -0.22
N TYR A 38 -17.35 22.34 0.50
CA TYR A 38 -17.26 21.97 1.90
C TYR A 38 -17.58 20.50 2.13
N TYR A 39 -16.90 19.89 3.09
CA TYR A 39 -17.10 18.49 3.47
C TYR A 39 -17.12 18.32 5.00
N TYR A 40 -17.99 17.42 5.46
CA TYR A 40 -18.08 17.00 6.86
C TYR A 40 -17.55 15.58 7.08
N GLN A 41 -17.24 14.86 5.99
CA GLN A 41 -16.79 13.48 6.00
C GLN A 41 -15.76 13.27 4.89
N GLU A 42 -14.67 12.57 5.21
CA GLU A 42 -13.63 12.24 4.23
C GLU A 42 -14.18 11.39 3.07
N GLU A 43 -15.22 10.58 3.28
CA GLU A 43 -15.84 9.78 2.23
C GLU A 43 -16.39 10.65 1.11
N SER A 44 -17.11 11.72 1.48
CA SER A 44 -17.72 12.63 0.52
C SER A 44 -16.65 13.42 -0.24
N PHE A 45 -15.58 13.81 0.45
CA PHE A 45 -14.40 14.43 -0.16
C PHE A 45 -13.78 13.51 -1.21
N TRP A 46 -13.40 12.29 -0.82
CA TRP A 46 -12.70 11.36 -1.70
C TRP A 46 -13.56 10.92 -2.89
N LYS A 47 -14.86 10.65 -2.68
CA LYS A 47 -15.79 10.36 -3.78
C LYS A 47 -15.83 11.50 -4.80
N SER A 48 -15.85 12.75 -4.34
CA SER A 48 -15.89 13.90 -5.24
C SER A 48 -14.58 14.07 -6.02
N VAL A 49 -13.45 13.98 -5.33
CA VAL A 49 -12.10 14.10 -5.91
C VAL A 49 -11.84 13.00 -6.93
N MET A 50 -12.20 11.74 -6.64
CA MET A 50 -12.01 10.61 -7.56
C MET A 50 -12.91 10.66 -8.79
N GLN A 51 -14.11 11.27 -8.70
CA GLN A 51 -15.01 11.40 -9.85
C GLN A 51 -14.48 12.35 -10.91
N ASN A 52 -13.79 13.43 -10.52
CA ASN A 52 -13.26 14.43 -11.45
C ASN A 52 -11.90 14.99 -10.99
N PRO A 53 -10.81 14.18 -10.93
CA PRO A 53 -9.54 14.58 -10.32
C PRO A 53 -8.98 15.91 -10.86
N GLU A 54 -8.99 16.07 -12.18
CA GLU A 54 -8.45 17.26 -12.86
C GLU A 54 -9.19 18.55 -12.51
N GLN A 55 -10.48 18.48 -12.14
CA GLN A 55 -11.26 19.65 -11.78
C GLN A 55 -11.03 20.12 -10.34
N PHE A 56 -10.39 19.30 -9.52
CA PHE A 56 -10.14 19.59 -8.11
C PHE A 56 -8.79 20.27 -7.87
N TRP A 57 -7.84 20.18 -8.80
CA TRP A 57 -6.55 20.84 -8.66
C TRP A 57 -6.70 22.36 -8.53
N GLY A 58 -6.05 22.92 -7.52
CA GLY A 58 -6.10 24.34 -7.18
C GLY A 58 -7.39 24.81 -6.53
N LYS A 59 -8.42 23.96 -6.41
CA LYS A 59 -9.70 24.36 -5.79
C LYS A 59 -9.57 24.51 -4.28
N GLU A 60 -10.27 25.52 -3.77
CA GLU A 60 -10.43 25.76 -2.33
C GLU A 60 -11.44 24.79 -1.73
N ILE A 61 -11.01 24.13 -0.66
CA ILE A 61 -11.77 23.10 0.04
C ILE A 61 -11.85 23.46 1.51
N ASP A 62 -13.05 23.31 2.06
CA ASP A 62 -13.34 23.46 3.47
C ASP A 62 -13.65 22.07 4.07
N LEU A 63 -13.02 21.74 5.20
CA LEU A 63 -13.29 20.54 5.97
C LEU A 63 -13.75 20.92 7.37
N TYR A 64 -14.85 20.35 7.85
CA TYR A 64 -15.44 20.72 9.15
C TYR A 64 -15.47 19.54 10.11
N ASN A 65 -14.97 19.75 11.34
CA ASN A 65 -14.92 18.78 12.43
C ASN A 65 -14.10 17.52 12.13
N PHE A 66 -12.92 17.67 11.53
CA PHE A 66 -12.03 16.53 11.29
C PHE A 66 -11.00 16.42 12.41
N VAL A 67 -10.57 15.20 12.74
CA VAL A 67 -9.54 14.93 13.73
C VAL A 67 -8.18 14.75 13.05
N VAL A 68 -7.17 15.42 13.57
CA VAL A 68 -5.78 15.38 13.11
C VAL A 68 -5.10 14.08 13.52
N SER A 69 -4.33 13.51 12.61
CA SER A 69 -3.43 12.39 12.80
C SER A 69 -2.05 12.73 12.25
N GLU A 70 -1.00 12.43 13.01
CA GLU A 70 0.38 12.50 12.50
C GLU A 70 0.66 11.37 11.49
N TRP A 71 -0.06 10.26 11.59
CA TRP A 71 0.00 9.16 10.64
C TRP A 71 -0.80 9.48 9.38
N VAL A 72 -0.27 9.10 8.22
CA VAL A 72 -0.88 9.27 6.91
C VAL A 72 -1.10 7.92 6.26
N ALA A 73 -2.21 7.73 5.55
CA ALA A 73 -2.47 6.50 4.80
C ALA A 73 -1.33 6.18 3.83
N ARG A 74 -0.93 4.91 3.72
CA ARG A 74 0.15 4.45 2.81
C ARG A 74 -0.13 4.73 1.32
N VAL A 75 -1.41 4.86 0.98
CA VAL A 75 -1.94 5.31 -0.31
C VAL A 75 -3.21 6.09 0.01
N PRO A 76 -3.13 7.43 0.17
CA PRO A 76 -4.29 8.25 0.47
C PRO A 76 -5.40 8.04 -0.56
N GLY A 77 -6.65 7.94 -0.07
CA GLY A 77 -7.81 7.69 -0.93
C GLY A 77 -8.07 6.23 -1.27
N LEU A 78 -7.08 5.32 -1.20
CA LEU A 78 -7.28 3.90 -1.56
C LEU A 78 -8.44 3.25 -0.79
N TYR A 79 -8.59 3.59 0.49
CA TYR A 79 -9.71 3.13 1.32
C TYR A 79 -11.08 3.42 0.70
N TRP A 80 -11.23 4.52 -0.02
CA TRP A 80 -12.52 5.01 -0.52
C TRP A 80 -12.88 4.51 -1.92
N THR A 81 -12.00 3.77 -2.58
CA THR A 81 -12.34 3.16 -3.86
C THR A 81 -13.37 2.04 -3.69
N GLU A 82 -14.34 1.94 -4.62
CA GLU A 82 -15.35 0.86 -4.65
C GLU A 82 -14.67 -0.52 -4.62
N ARG A 83 -13.55 -0.64 -5.33
CA ARG A 83 -12.75 -1.86 -5.35
C ARG A 83 -12.20 -2.20 -3.97
N SER A 84 -11.55 -1.26 -3.28
CA SER A 84 -10.98 -1.52 -1.97
C SER A 84 -12.05 -1.86 -0.95
N GLN A 85 -13.23 -1.25 -1.03
CA GLN A 85 -14.38 -1.64 -0.22
C GLN A 85 -14.74 -3.12 -0.40
N ASN A 86 -14.81 -3.60 -1.65
CA ASN A 86 -15.08 -5.00 -1.96
C ASN A 86 -13.98 -5.95 -1.46
N ILE A 87 -12.70 -5.53 -1.51
CA ILE A 87 -11.57 -6.35 -1.03
C ILE A 87 -11.55 -6.43 0.49
N ARG A 88 -11.91 -5.35 1.21
CA ARG A 88 -11.94 -5.34 2.69
C ARG A 88 -12.96 -6.31 3.28
N THR A 89 -13.96 -6.73 2.50
CA THR A 89 -14.94 -7.76 2.86
C THR A 89 -14.21 -9.11 2.99
N ASN A 90 -13.87 -9.47 4.23
CA ASN A 90 -13.19 -10.73 4.53
C ASN A 90 -14.21 -11.82 4.88
N LEU A 91 -13.92 -13.04 4.44
CA LEU A 91 -14.54 -14.24 4.99
C LEU A 91 -14.00 -14.49 6.39
N ASP A 92 -14.83 -14.99 7.31
CA ASP A 92 -14.42 -15.34 8.67
C ASP A 92 -13.28 -16.37 8.69
N SER A 93 -13.18 -17.19 7.64
CA SER A 93 -12.09 -18.17 7.43
C SER A 93 -10.68 -17.56 7.34
N HIS A 94 -10.57 -16.24 7.20
CA HIS A 94 -9.29 -15.54 7.21
C HIS A 94 -8.82 -15.13 8.61
N ILE A 95 -9.65 -15.26 9.64
CA ILE A 95 -9.30 -14.94 11.02
C ILE A 95 -8.57 -16.14 11.63
N THR A 96 -7.30 -15.96 11.99
CA THR A 96 -6.49 -17.00 12.65
C THR A 96 -6.58 -16.93 14.15
N PHE A 97 -6.83 -15.74 14.69
CA PHE A 97 -7.00 -15.52 16.11
C PHE A 97 -7.91 -14.31 16.34
N LYS A 98 -8.80 -14.39 17.33
CA LYS A 98 -9.66 -13.28 17.72
C LYS A 98 -9.73 -13.21 19.23
N SER A 99 -9.24 -12.12 19.80
CA SER A 99 -9.44 -11.77 21.21
C SER A 99 -10.38 -10.57 21.33
N ARG A 100 -10.63 -10.13 22.57
CA ARG A 100 -11.30 -8.84 22.83
C ARG A 100 -10.46 -7.65 22.36
N GLU A 101 -9.14 -7.82 22.29
CA GLU A 101 -8.18 -6.74 22.08
C GLU A 101 -7.74 -6.63 20.62
N TYR A 102 -7.59 -7.75 19.91
CA TYR A 102 -7.21 -7.73 18.50
C TYR A 102 -7.72 -8.95 17.72
N THR A 103 -7.78 -8.78 16.41
CA THR A 103 -8.07 -9.85 15.44
C THR A 103 -6.83 -10.05 14.58
N GLU A 104 -6.27 -11.25 14.61
CA GLU A 104 -5.22 -11.67 13.70
C GLU A 104 -5.84 -12.35 12.48
N PHE A 105 -5.37 -11.96 11.30
CA PHE A 105 -5.73 -12.60 10.04
C PHE A 105 -4.58 -13.49 9.55
N ASN A 106 -4.87 -14.51 8.75
CA ASN A 106 -3.85 -15.19 7.96
C ASN A 106 -3.25 -14.25 6.90
N PRO A 107 -2.08 -14.57 6.31
CA PRO A 107 -1.43 -13.71 5.32
C PRO A 107 -2.34 -13.25 4.16
N PRO A 108 -3.19 -14.12 3.55
CA PRO A 108 -4.17 -13.66 2.55
C PRO A 108 -5.19 -12.65 3.10
N GLY A 109 -5.71 -12.87 4.30
CA GLY A 109 -6.66 -11.97 4.96
C GLY A 109 -6.07 -10.60 5.29
N LYS A 110 -4.81 -10.57 5.78
CA LYS A 110 -4.07 -9.32 6.01
C LYS A 110 -3.86 -8.55 4.72
N SER A 111 -3.44 -9.26 3.69
CA SER A 111 -3.19 -8.67 2.40
C SER A 111 -4.43 -8.05 1.77
N LYS A 112 -5.61 -8.68 1.94
CA LYS A 112 -6.90 -8.08 1.58
C LYS A 112 -7.16 -6.78 2.32
N LYS A 113 -6.91 -6.72 3.64
CA LYS A 113 -7.07 -5.47 4.41
C LYS A 113 -6.13 -4.37 3.90
N VAL A 114 -4.86 -4.70 3.67
CA VAL A 114 -3.87 -3.74 3.16
C VAL A 114 -4.22 -3.25 1.77
N LEU A 115 -4.52 -4.15 0.82
CA LEU A 115 -4.99 -3.80 -0.53
C LEU A 115 -6.31 -3.03 -0.52
N GLY A 116 -7.10 -3.26 0.52
CA GLY A 116 -8.27 -2.48 0.88
C GLY A 116 -7.96 -1.07 1.40
N GLY A 117 -6.72 -0.59 1.41
CA GLY A 117 -6.37 0.75 1.88
C GLY A 117 -6.09 0.87 3.37
N ILE A 118 -6.02 -0.24 4.11
CA ILE A 118 -5.50 -0.23 5.48
C ILE A 118 -3.97 -0.13 5.45
N GLY A 119 -3.43 0.69 6.35
CA GLY A 119 -1.99 0.91 6.48
C GLY A 119 -1.65 2.39 6.52
N THR A 120 -0.74 2.76 7.41
CA THR A 120 -0.31 4.13 7.62
C THR A 120 1.19 4.22 7.81
N LEU A 121 1.73 5.39 7.50
CA LEU A 121 3.12 5.77 7.63
C LEU A 121 3.23 7.03 8.51
N LEU A 122 4.27 7.12 9.32
CA LEU A 122 4.67 8.34 10.02
C LEU A 122 5.93 8.88 9.34
N LEU A 123 5.79 10.04 8.70
CA LEU A 123 6.84 10.66 7.90
C LEU A 123 7.61 11.71 8.71
N PRO A 124 8.89 11.96 8.39
CA PRO A 124 9.66 12.98 9.06
C PRO A 124 9.20 14.38 8.65
N THR A 125 9.51 15.36 9.50
CA THR A 125 9.45 16.78 9.14
C THR A 125 10.52 17.08 8.09
N THR A 126 10.23 17.98 7.16
CA THR A 126 11.21 18.43 6.15
C THR A 126 12.25 19.37 6.76
N GLU A 127 13.32 19.66 6.01
CA GLU A 127 14.31 20.67 6.42
C GLU A 127 13.70 22.06 6.58
N GLN A 128 12.65 22.38 5.80
CA GLN A 128 11.89 23.62 5.88
C GLN A 128 10.85 23.62 7.02
N GLY A 129 10.78 22.56 7.83
CA GLY A 129 9.83 22.47 8.94
C GLY A 129 8.40 22.14 8.51
N THR A 130 8.15 21.81 7.25
CA THR A 130 6.82 21.37 6.79
C THR A 130 6.55 19.93 7.22
N VAL A 131 5.30 19.62 7.53
CA VAL A 131 4.86 18.29 7.96
C VAL A 131 3.65 17.85 7.16
N LEU A 132 3.69 16.62 6.65
CA LEU A 132 2.53 15.97 6.07
C LEU A 132 1.77 15.21 7.16
N MET A 133 0.55 15.64 7.43
CA MET A 133 -0.38 15.03 8.38
C MET A 133 -1.62 14.50 7.63
N SER A 134 -2.54 13.86 8.34
CA SER A 134 -3.86 13.57 7.79
C SER A 134 -4.98 14.02 8.73
N VAL A 135 -6.16 14.27 8.15
CA VAL A 135 -7.37 14.60 8.90
C VAL A 135 -8.49 13.65 8.53
N SER A 136 -9.28 13.20 9.51
CA SER A 136 -10.43 12.30 9.29
C SER A 136 -11.55 12.60 10.27
N SER A 137 -12.81 12.58 9.83
CA SER A 137 -13.96 12.70 10.73
C SER A 137 -14.25 11.39 11.48
N SER A 138 -13.73 10.26 10.99
CA SER A 138 -13.82 8.96 11.68
C SER A 138 -12.68 8.66 12.67
N SER A 139 -11.75 9.60 12.86
CA SER A 139 -10.54 9.42 13.68
C SER A 139 -9.69 8.20 13.28
N ASN A 140 -9.69 7.85 12.00
CA ASN A 140 -8.91 6.75 11.44
C ASN A 140 -7.95 7.27 10.36
N ALA A 141 -6.65 7.21 10.65
CA ALA A 141 -5.61 7.71 9.76
C ALA A 141 -5.55 7.02 8.38
N SER A 142 -6.04 5.78 8.25
CA SER A 142 -6.11 5.09 6.94
C SER A 142 -7.19 5.65 6.02
N THR A 143 -8.16 6.40 6.55
CA THR A 143 -9.23 7.02 5.75
C THR A 143 -8.95 8.49 5.42
N GLY A 144 -7.96 9.08 6.09
CA GLY A 144 -7.77 10.52 6.16
C GLY A 144 -7.46 11.21 4.82
N VAL A 145 -7.73 12.51 4.82
CA VAL A 145 -7.32 13.46 3.79
C VAL A 145 -5.93 14.02 4.16
N PRO A 146 -4.92 13.91 3.29
CA PRO A 146 -3.60 14.47 3.56
C PRO A 146 -3.66 16.01 3.63
N ILE A 147 -2.94 16.57 4.60
CA ILE A 147 -2.74 18.01 4.74
C ILE A 147 -1.25 18.31 4.87
N LEU A 148 -0.76 19.27 4.11
CA LEU A 148 0.61 19.77 4.22
C LEU A 148 0.57 21.02 5.10
N VAL A 149 1.19 20.95 6.27
CA VAL A 149 1.20 22.04 7.25
C VAL A 149 2.57 22.68 7.31
N PHE A 150 2.61 24.00 7.16
CA PHE A 150 3.85 24.78 7.19
C PHE A 150 4.32 25.06 8.61
N SER A 151 5.62 25.30 8.76
CA SER A 151 6.30 25.44 10.05
C SER A 151 5.71 26.58 10.90
N GLU A 152 5.36 27.68 10.25
CA GLU A 152 4.78 28.89 10.82
C GLU A 152 3.43 28.57 11.46
N VAL A 153 2.57 27.85 10.73
CA VAL A 153 1.26 27.39 11.22
C VAL A 153 1.41 26.45 12.41
N LEU A 154 2.33 25.48 12.32
CA LEU A 154 2.60 24.54 13.42
C LEU A 154 3.08 25.26 14.68
N SER A 155 4.00 26.22 14.53
CA SER A 155 4.56 26.97 15.64
C SER A 155 3.51 27.81 16.37
N GLN A 156 2.59 28.43 15.62
CA GLN A 156 1.56 29.32 16.16
C GLN A 156 0.41 28.54 16.78
N LEU A 157 -0.10 27.53 16.08
CA LEU A 157 -1.33 26.84 16.48
C LEU A 157 -1.09 25.56 17.29
N LYS A 158 0.16 25.08 17.35
CA LYS A 158 0.57 23.89 18.12
C LYS A 158 -0.33 22.69 17.83
N ILE A 159 -0.64 22.47 16.56
CA ILE A 159 -1.48 21.37 16.08
C ILE A 159 -0.87 20.03 16.50
N LYS A 160 -1.70 19.15 17.06
CA LYS A 160 -1.28 17.81 17.51
C LYS A 160 -2.28 16.74 17.06
N GLN A 161 -1.81 15.50 17.03
CA GLN A 161 -2.68 14.34 16.90
C GLN A 161 -3.81 14.37 17.93
N GLY A 162 -5.03 14.07 17.49
CA GLY A 162 -6.23 14.06 18.34
C GLY A 162 -6.97 15.40 18.41
N ASN A 163 -6.35 16.51 17.97
CA ASN A 163 -7.07 17.78 17.85
C ASN A 163 -8.12 17.73 16.75
N THR A 164 -9.24 18.41 16.99
CA THR A 164 -10.28 18.64 16.00
C THR A 164 -9.97 19.93 15.28
N VAL A 165 -10.18 19.97 13.97
CA VAL A 165 -9.90 21.12 13.13
C VAL A 165 -11.03 21.43 12.18
N ASN A 166 -11.22 22.72 11.91
CA ASN A 166 -11.91 23.21 10.73
C ASN A 166 -10.87 23.80 9.77
N ILE A 167 -10.80 23.27 8.56
CA ILE A 167 -9.95 23.80 7.50
C ILE A 167 -10.82 24.62 6.56
N LYS A 168 -10.37 25.82 6.19
CA LYS A 168 -11.10 26.75 5.32
C LYS A 168 -10.18 27.26 4.22
N LYS A 169 -10.69 27.31 2.99
CA LYS A 169 -10.00 27.84 1.80
C LYS A 169 -8.61 27.21 1.57
N ALA A 170 -8.43 25.94 1.96
CA ALA A 170 -7.19 25.23 1.68
C ALA A 170 -7.22 24.73 0.24
N LYS A 171 -6.13 24.94 -0.50
CA LYS A 171 -6.05 24.51 -1.90
C LYS A 171 -5.67 23.04 -1.98
N TRP A 172 -6.42 22.27 -2.75
CA TRP A 172 -6.03 20.90 -3.12
C TRP A 172 -4.96 20.94 -4.21
N GLN A 173 -3.78 20.42 -3.93
CA GLN A 173 -2.65 20.46 -4.84
C GLN A 173 -2.01 19.09 -4.99
N PRO A 174 -1.38 18.80 -6.15
CA PRO A 174 -0.56 17.61 -6.30
C PRO A 174 0.57 17.60 -5.28
N MET A 175 0.89 16.42 -4.76
CA MET A 175 2.07 16.23 -3.92
C MET A 175 3.34 16.50 -4.72
N ASP A 176 4.26 17.26 -4.14
CA ASP A 176 5.60 17.41 -4.68
C ASP A 176 6.39 16.08 -4.65
N ILE A 177 7.56 16.08 -5.31
CA ILE A 177 8.40 14.88 -5.42
C ILE A 177 8.90 14.37 -4.06
N GLN A 178 9.08 15.27 -3.10
CA GLN A 178 9.56 14.96 -1.76
C GLN A 178 8.55 14.11 -0.99
N TRP A 179 7.25 14.39 -1.12
CA TRP A 179 6.20 13.60 -0.48
C TRP A 179 5.79 12.39 -1.31
N VAL A 180 5.68 12.54 -2.63
CA VAL A 180 5.08 11.53 -3.50
C VAL A 180 5.85 10.20 -3.50
N GLN A 181 7.15 10.23 -3.28
CA GLN A 181 8.02 9.04 -3.21
C GLN A 181 7.70 8.10 -2.05
N HIS A 182 7.03 8.59 -1.01
CA HIS A 182 6.62 7.80 0.15
C HIS A 182 5.33 7.01 -0.08
N PHE A 183 4.63 7.24 -1.19
CA PHE A 183 3.34 6.64 -1.48
C PHE A 183 3.37 5.83 -2.77
N GLY A 184 2.74 4.64 -2.73
CA GLY A 184 2.50 3.87 -3.95
C GLY A 184 1.62 4.66 -4.93
N SER A 185 1.94 4.61 -6.23
CA SER A 185 1.05 5.14 -7.27
C SER A 185 -0.09 4.14 -7.53
N MET A 186 -1.29 4.65 -7.76
CA MET A 186 -2.47 3.88 -8.11
C MET A 186 -3.29 4.67 -9.13
N LYS A 187 -3.70 4.04 -10.22
CA LYS A 187 -4.59 4.66 -11.21
C LYS A 187 -5.89 5.07 -10.56
N ASP A 188 -6.42 6.20 -11.03
CA ASP A 188 -7.67 6.82 -10.57
C ASP A 188 -7.66 7.31 -9.11
N ILE A 189 -6.49 7.30 -8.45
CA ILE A 189 -6.30 7.89 -7.12
C ILE A 189 -5.34 9.09 -7.25
N PRO A 190 -5.85 10.34 -7.16
CA PRO A 190 -4.99 11.51 -7.22
C PRO A 190 -4.11 11.59 -5.96
N ARG A 191 -2.81 11.83 -6.17
CA ARG A 191 -1.84 12.06 -5.10
C ARG A 191 -1.77 13.55 -4.81
N GLY A 192 -2.58 14.00 -3.87
CA GLY A 192 -2.63 15.39 -3.45
C GLY A 192 -2.74 15.56 -1.94
N TYR A 193 -2.59 16.81 -1.51
CA TYR A 193 -2.85 17.27 -0.15
C TYR A 193 -3.59 18.61 -0.17
N LEU A 194 -4.18 18.97 0.96
CA LEU A 194 -4.60 20.34 1.23
C LEU A 194 -3.44 21.14 1.80
N VAL A 195 -3.16 22.32 1.23
CA VAL A 195 -2.07 23.19 1.70
C VAL A 195 -2.55 24.12 2.82
N ILE A 196 -1.88 24.03 3.97
CA ILE A 196 -2.08 24.85 5.16
C ILE A 196 -0.79 25.66 5.42
N ASP A 197 -0.69 26.78 4.71
CA ASP A 197 0.43 27.73 4.69
C ASP A 197 0.13 29.03 5.45
N ASP A 198 -1.12 29.23 5.89
CA ASP A 198 -1.59 30.40 6.65
C ASP A 198 -2.41 29.92 7.86
N PRO A 199 -2.14 30.41 9.09
CA PRO A 199 -2.91 30.10 10.28
C PRO A 199 -4.43 30.34 10.15
N ASN A 200 -4.85 31.29 9.32
CA ASN A 200 -6.27 31.59 9.09
C ASN A 200 -7.00 30.50 8.29
N LYS A 201 -6.27 29.58 7.63
CA LYS A 201 -6.85 28.45 6.91
C LYS A 201 -7.23 27.29 7.82
N ILE A 202 -6.82 27.31 9.09
CA ILE A 202 -7.11 26.22 10.03
C ILE A 202 -7.47 26.75 11.41
N GLU A 203 -8.65 26.37 11.87
CA GLU A 203 -9.10 26.59 13.22
C GLU A 203 -8.90 25.29 14.01
N VAL A 204 -8.20 25.37 15.14
CA VAL A 204 -7.83 24.21 15.96
C VAL A 204 -8.60 24.24 17.27
N PHE A 205 -9.40 23.21 17.49
CA PHE A 205 -10.03 22.95 18.78
C PHE A 205 -9.13 22.00 19.56
N GLN A 206 -8.71 22.43 20.75
CA GLN A 206 -7.85 21.65 21.66
C GLN A 206 -8.65 20.50 22.28
N SER A 207 -8.99 19.52 21.46
CA SER A 207 -9.56 18.24 21.83
C SER A 207 -8.48 17.17 21.84
N ASP A 208 -8.79 16.04 22.48
CA ASP A 208 -7.86 14.95 22.70
C ASP A 208 -8.47 13.61 22.26
N HIS A 209 -8.95 13.54 21.01
CA HIS A 209 -9.63 12.37 20.50
C HIS A 209 -8.67 11.18 20.30
N PRO A 210 -9.14 9.94 20.58
CA PRO A 210 -8.41 8.75 20.17
C PRO A 210 -8.31 8.69 18.65
N VAL A 211 -7.12 8.37 18.15
CA VAL A 211 -6.83 8.23 16.72
C VAL A 211 -6.39 6.81 16.46
N ILE A 212 -7.10 6.14 15.56
CA ILE A 212 -6.75 4.81 15.07
C ILE A 212 -5.78 4.94 13.91
N TYR A 213 -4.67 4.22 13.98
CA TYR A 213 -3.68 4.15 12.91
C TYR A 213 -3.17 2.72 12.72
N HIS A 214 -2.52 2.46 11.60
CA HIS A 214 -2.18 1.11 11.16
C HIS A 214 -0.73 1.03 10.65
N PRO A 215 0.29 1.10 11.53
CA PRO A 215 1.70 1.00 11.11
C PRO A 215 1.88 -0.19 10.17
N PHE A 216 2.30 0.09 8.93
CA PHE A 216 2.36 -0.87 7.82
C PHE A 216 3.80 -1.14 7.36
N SER A 217 4.10 -2.41 7.08
CA SER A 217 5.34 -2.84 6.45
C SER A 217 5.11 -4.01 5.48
N ILE A 218 6.14 -4.32 4.72
CA ILE A 218 6.26 -5.51 3.87
C ILE A 218 7.39 -6.34 4.46
N MET A 219 7.16 -7.63 4.68
CA MET A 219 8.14 -8.55 5.21
C MET A 219 8.53 -9.56 4.15
N GLU A 220 9.84 -9.77 3.95
CA GLU A 220 10.41 -10.92 3.24
C GLU A 220 10.72 -12.01 4.27
N TYR A 221 10.48 -13.27 3.95
CA TYR A 221 10.87 -14.39 4.81
C TYR A 221 11.11 -15.65 3.99
N GLU A 222 11.84 -16.60 4.55
CA GLU A 222 12.08 -17.89 3.91
C GLU A 222 11.14 -18.96 4.48
N SER A 223 10.63 -19.81 3.60
CA SER A 223 9.80 -20.96 3.94
C SER A 223 10.08 -22.07 2.94
N ALA A 224 10.54 -23.23 3.41
CA ALA A 224 10.87 -24.40 2.57
C ALA A 224 11.73 -24.03 1.33
N ASP A 225 12.85 -23.34 1.58
CA ASP A 225 13.82 -22.87 0.57
C ASP A 225 13.27 -21.86 -0.45
N THR A 226 12.10 -21.28 -0.16
CA THR A 226 11.47 -20.25 -1.00
C THR A 226 11.37 -18.93 -0.26
N LYS A 227 11.75 -17.83 -0.94
CA LYS A 227 11.52 -16.47 -0.44
C LYS A 227 10.07 -16.06 -0.70
N LEU A 228 9.36 -15.79 0.38
CA LEU A 228 7.98 -15.33 0.40
C LEU A 228 7.90 -13.91 0.95
N TYR A 229 6.79 -13.25 0.65
CA TYR A 229 6.49 -11.92 1.13
C TYR A 229 5.16 -11.90 1.88
N ASP A 230 5.01 -10.94 2.79
CA ASP A 230 3.75 -10.68 3.48
C ASP A 230 3.54 -9.20 3.73
N PHE A 231 2.27 -8.79 3.70
CA PHE A 231 1.85 -7.49 4.17
C PHE A 231 1.58 -7.54 5.66
N VAL A 232 2.27 -6.69 6.42
CA VAL A 232 2.21 -6.68 7.87
C VAL A 232 1.69 -5.32 8.33
N TYR A 233 0.66 -5.34 9.16
CA TYR A 233 0.21 -4.15 9.87
C TYR A 233 -0.34 -4.54 11.24
N VAL A 234 -0.37 -3.56 12.14
CA VAL A 234 -1.01 -3.67 13.45
C VAL A 234 -1.99 -2.52 13.62
N ARG A 235 -3.13 -2.76 14.26
CA ARG A 235 -4.06 -1.67 14.63
C ARG A 235 -3.56 -1.05 15.93
N ALA A 236 -3.36 0.26 15.92
CA ALA A 236 -2.96 1.03 17.09
C ALA A 236 -4.02 2.09 17.39
N ASP A 237 -4.13 2.44 18.68
CA ASP A 237 -4.98 3.51 19.19
C ASP A 237 -4.07 4.48 19.95
N SER A 238 -4.10 5.76 19.59
CA SER A 238 -3.23 6.78 20.19
C SER A 238 -3.45 7.00 21.69
N LYS A 239 -4.53 6.46 22.27
CA LYS A 239 -4.83 6.51 23.71
C LYS A 239 -4.50 5.24 24.44
N ALA A 240 -4.05 4.19 23.75
CA ALA A 240 -3.63 2.97 24.41
C ALA A 240 -2.30 3.19 25.16
N GLU A 241 -2.23 2.66 26.38
CA GLU A 241 -0.99 2.65 27.17
C GLU A 241 0.11 1.86 26.46
N ASP A 242 1.35 2.35 26.52
CA ASP A 242 2.55 1.75 25.95
C ASP A 242 2.42 1.33 24.48
N ILE A 243 1.67 2.12 23.69
CA ILE A 243 1.35 1.74 22.31
C ILE A 243 2.59 1.54 21.45
N ASP A 244 3.62 2.36 21.60
CA ASP A 244 4.88 2.23 20.86
C ASP A 244 5.55 0.89 21.15
N LEU A 245 5.66 0.51 22.43
CA LEU A 245 6.22 -0.77 22.85
C LEU A 245 5.38 -1.95 22.36
N LYS A 246 4.05 -1.82 22.33
CA LYS A 246 3.15 -2.85 21.79
C LYS A 246 3.34 -3.04 20.29
N ILE A 247 3.53 -1.95 19.54
CA ILE A 247 3.83 -2.00 18.10
C ILE A 247 5.17 -2.69 17.88
N GLU A 248 6.23 -2.28 18.58
CA GLU A 248 7.57 -2.89 18.51
C GLU A 248 7.53 -4.40 18.78
N LYS A 249 6.91 -4.80 19.91
CA LYS A 249 6.76 -6.20 20.29
C LYS A 249 5.98 -7.00 19.25
N PHE A 250 4.93 -6.43 18.66
CA PHE A 250 4.16 -7.09 17.62
C PHE A 250 5.01 -7.38 16.38
N PHE A 251 5.76 -6.40 15.87
CA PHE A 251 6.59 -6.59 14.69
C PHE A 251 7.71 -7.60 14.95
N GLU A 252 8.34 -7.58 16.12
CA GLU A 252 9.38 -8.55 16.47
C GLU A 252 8.82 -9.98 16.64
N TYR A 253 7.67 -10.11 17.30
CA TYR A 253 6.97 -11.39 17.38
C TYR A 253 6.62 -11.93 15.98
N TYR A 254 6.02 -11.08 15.13
CA TYR A 254 5.54 -11.52 13.82
C TYR A 254 6.67 -11.99 12.90
N ARG A 255 7.83 -11.34 13.01
CA ARG A 255 9.04 -11.64 12.24
C ARG A 255 9.58 -13.05 12.52
N LYS A 256 9.49 -13.48 13.79
CA LYS A 256 9.98 -14.79 14.25
C LYS A 256 8.93 -15.89 14.26
N LYS A 257 7.66 -15.52 14.17
CA LYS A 257 6.55 -16.47 14.19
C LYS A 257 6.70 -17.52 13.08
N ASP A 258 6.45 -18.78 13.43
CA ASP A 258 6.56 -19.95 12.55
C ASP A 258 7.99 -20.14 11.97
N ASP A 259 9.02 -19.80 12.74
CA ASP A 259 10.45 -19.92 12.41
C ASP A 259 10.88 -19.22 11.10
N ARG A 260 10.07 -18.26 10.64
CA ARG A 260 10.25 -17.53 9.37
C ARG A 260 11.51 -16.66 9.31
N ASN A 261 12.01 -16.22 10.47
CA ASN A 261 13.14 -15.29 10.60
C ASN A 261 13.11 -14.14 9.57
N GLY A 262 11.96 -13.48 9.44
CA GLY A 262 11.73 -12.50 8.37
C GLY A 262 12.61 -11.25 8.48
N GLU A 263 12.65 -10.51 7.39
CA GLU A 263 13.26 -9.19 7.26
C GLU A 263 12.20 -8.20 6.77
N TYR A 264 12.10 -7.04 7.41
CA TYR A 264 11.20 -5.99 6.97
C TYR A 264 11.84 -5.14 5.88
N LEU A 265 11.07 -4.87 4.83
CA LEU A 265 11.52 -4.09 3.68
C LEU A 265 11.34 -2.59 3.88
N LEU A 266 10.32 -2.17 4.64
CA LEU A 266 9.97 -0.77 4.86
C LEU A 266 9.69 -0.50 6.32
N ASN A 267 10.09 0.66 6.84
CA ASN A 267 9.68 1.07 8.18
C ASN A 267 8.37 1.88 8.13
N PRO A 268 7.35 1.54 8.97
CA PRO A 268 6.14 2.36 9.08
C PRO A 268 6.40 3.72 9.72
N ASN A 269 7.41 3.85 10.56
CA ASN A 269 7.77 5.08 11.23
C ASN A 269 9.13 5.56 10.72
N VAL A 270 9.10 6.38 9.67
CA VAL A 270 10.31 6.92 9.05
C VAL A 270 10.98 7.95 9.96
N LYS A 271 10.20 8.62 10.82
CA LYS A 271 10.72 9.60 11.80
C LYS A 271 11.51 8.93 12.93
N LYS A 272 11.04 7.80 13.43
CA LYS A 272 11.66 6.99 14.49
C LYS A 272 11.52 5.50 14.12
N PRO A 273 12.46 4.93 13.36
CA PRO A 273 12.37 3.55 12.89
C PRO A 273 12.16 2.55 14.02
N ILE A 274 11.14 1.70 13.86
CA ILE A 274 10.75 0.64 14.82
C ILE A 274 11.73 -0.55 14.77
N PHE A 275 12.39 -0.75 13.63
CA PHE A 275 13.26 -1.88 13.32
C PHE A 275 14.15 -1.52 12.13
N GLU A 276 15.21 -2.28 11.91
CA GLU A 276 16.01 -2.16 10.69
C GLU A 276 15.18 -2.59 9.47
N ALA A 277 15.17 -1.75 8.44
CA ALA A 277 14.46 -2.01 7.20
C ALA A 277 15.43 -1.89 6.02
N ARG A 278 15.25 -2.76 5.01
CA ARG A 278 16.12 -2.81 3.83
C ARG A 278 16.04 -1.55 2.97
N TYR A 279 14.87 -0.92 2.90
CA TYR A 279 14.62 0.25 2.06
C TYR A 279 14.01 1.40 2.88
N MET A 280 14.29 2.63 2.43
CA MET A 280 13.80 3.84 3.09
C MET A 280 12.43 4.26 2.55
N THR A 281 12.17 4.03 1.26
CA THR A 281 10.93 4.45 0.60
C THR A 281 10.33 3.35 -0.27
N PRO A 282 9.00 3.35 -0.51
CA PRO A 282 8.40 2.47 -1.50
C PRO A 282 8.92 2.64 -2.93
N LEU A 283 9.50 3.80 -3.27
CA LEU A 283 10.13 4.02 -4.58
C LEU A 283 11.31 3.07 -4.81
N ASP A 284 12.06 2.72 -3.76
CA ASP A 284 13.19 1.79 -3.83
C ASP A 284 12.76 0.36 -4.21
N LEU A 285 11.49 0.02 -3.97
CA LEU A 285 10.88 -1.26 -4.35
C LEU A 285 10.50 -1.35 -5.84
N GLN A 286 10.71 -0.28 -6.61
CA GLN A 286 10.45 -0.29 -8.06
C GLN A 286 11.56 -0.93 -8.90
N LYS A 287 12.68 -1.34 -8.27
CA LYS A 287 13.71 -2.14 -8.94
C LYS A 287 13.07 -3.40 -9.56
N PRO A 288 13.42 -3.81 -10.79
CA PRO A 288 12.68 -4.85 -11.50
C PRO A 288 12.50 -6.18 -10.74
N SER A 289 13.53 -6.61 -9.99
CA SER A 289 13.49 -7.81 -9.15
C SER A 289 12.46 -7.68 -8.02
N GLU A 290 12.50 -6.59 -7.26
CA GLU A 290 11.55 -6.29 -6.18
C GLU A 290 10.12 -6.07 -6.71
N LYS A 291 9.99 -5.42 -7.86
CA LYS A 291 8.70 -5.25 -8.55
C LYS A 291 8.07 -6.60 -8.91
N ALA A 292 8.85 -7.55 -9.41
CA ALA A 292 8.36 -8.89 -9.74
C ALA A 292 7.89 -9.65 -8.48
N LYS A 293 8.67 -9.59 -7.40
CA LYS A 293 8.35 -10.20 -6.10
C LYS A 293 7.07 -9.63 -5.50
N LEU A 294 6.92 -8.30 -5.49
CA LEU A 294 5.69 -7.65 -5.04
C LEU A 294 4.49 -8.07 -5.90
N LYS A 295 4.67 -8.16 -7.23
CA LYS A 295 3.62 -8.63 -8.13
C LYS A 295 3.14 -10.03 -7.75
N LEU A 296 4.04 -10.97 -7.45
CA LEU A 296 3.66 -12.32 -7.01
C LEU A 296 2.91 -12.31 -5.68
N LEU A 297 3.34 -11.49 -4.72
CA LEU A 297 2.59 -11.29 -3.48
C LEU A 297 1.16 -10.84 -3.79
N TYR A 298 0.97 -9.88 -4.69
CA TYR A 298 -0.37 -9.41 -5.07
C TYR A 298 -1.22 -10.49 -5.75
N GLU A 299 -0.61 -11.29 -6.62
CA GLU A 299 -1.31 -12.37 -7.34
C GLU A 299 -1.73 -13.50 -6.40
N ARG A 300 -0.93 -13.82 -5.37
CA ARG A 300 -1.33 -14.72 -4.28
C ARG A 300 -2.66 -14.29 -3.64
N VAL A 301 -2.82 -13.00 -3.37
CA VAL A 301 -4.02 -12.44 -2.71
C VAL A 301 -5.27 -12.59 -3.57
N LYS A 302 -5.11 -12.69 -4.90
CA LYS A 302 -6.23 -12.93 -5.82
C LYS A 302 -6.76 -14.35 -5.73
N GLY A 303 -6.00 -15.29 -5.13
CA GLY A 303 -6.35 -16.71 -5.12
C GLY A 303 -6.45 -17.28 -6.55
N GLN A 304 -5.66 -16.77 -7.49
CA GLN A 304 -5.65 -17.29 -8.85
C GLN A 304 -5.07 -18.71 -8.85
N HIS A 305 -5.82 -19.61 -9.48
CA HIS A 305 -5.42 -20.98 -9.76
C HIS A 305 -5.32 -21.10 -11.28
N PHE A 306 -4.22 -21.67 -11.76
CA PHE A 306 -4.01 -21.96 -13.18
C PHE A 306 -3.83 -23.47 -13.30
N ASN A 307 -4.72 -24.15 -14.04
CA ASN A 307 -4.78 -25.63 -14.06
C ASN A 307 -4.80 -26.28 -12.66
N ASN A 308 -5.59 -25.72 -11.72
CA ASN A 308 -5.64 -26.12 -10.30
C ASN A 308 -4.34 -25.92 -9.48
N VAL A 309 -3.28 -25.36 -10.08
CA VAL A 309 -2.05 -25.00 -9.37
C VAL A 309 -2.18 -23.57 -8.86
N ALA A 310 -2.10 -23.40 -7.54
CA ALA A 310 -2.04 -22.08 -6.92
C ALA A 310 -0.69 -21.40 -7.25
N ILE A 311 -0.68 -20.07 -7.38
CA ILE A 311 0.57 -19.31 -7.58
C ILE A 311 1.59 -19.62 -6.49
N ASP A 312 1.15 -19.92 -5.26
CA ASP A 312 2.03 -20.33 -4.16
C ASP A 312 2.80 -21.61 -4.48
N LEU A 313 2.19 -22.59 -5.16
CA LEU A 313 2.89 -23.79 -5.62
C LEU A 313 3.89 -23.44 -6.72
N LEU A 314 3.56 -22.54 -7.65
CA LEU A 314 4.52 -22.12 -8.68
C LEU A 314 5.73 -21.39 -8.09
N VAL A 315 5.50 -20.46 -7.16
CA VAL A 315 6.57 -19.70 -6.49
C VAL A 315 7.44 -20.62 -5.64
N ASN A 316 6.85 -21.65 -5.00
CA ASN A 316 7.57 -22.61 -4.19
C ASN A 316 8.32 -23.67 -5.01
N ASP A 317 7.70 -24.21 -6.05
CA ASP A 317 8.20 -25.42 -6.71
C ASP A 317 9.10 -25.09 -7.90
N LEU A 318 8.87 -24.00 -8.63
CA LEU A 318 9.75 -23.61 -9.74
C LEU A 318 11.23 -23.51 -9.33
N PRO A 319 11.62 -22.77 -8.27
CA PRO A 319 13.03 -22.67 -7.87
C PRO A 319 13.63 -23.99 -7.34
N LYS A 320 12.81 -24.93 -6.85
CA LYS A 320 13.30 -26.25 -6.40
C LYS A 320 13.77 -27.13 -7.57
N PHE A 321 13.10 -27.04 -8.71
CA PHE A 321 13.38 -27.86 -9.89
C PHE A 321 14.23 -27.12 -10.95
N TYR A 322 14.23 -25.79 -10.95
CA TYR A 322 15.04 -24.96 -11.85
C TYR A 322 16.04 -24.12 -11.06
N GLN A 323 17.10 -24.78 -10.57
CA GLN A 323 18.02 -24.23 -9.57
C GLN A 323 19.13 -23.31 -10.12
N SER A 324 19.20 -23.10 -11.44
CA SER A 324 20.24 -22.27 -12.07
C SER A 324 19.65 -21.17 -12.96
N SER A 325 20.31 -20.02 -13.03
CA SER A 325 19.95 -18.92 -13.93
C SER A 325 19.80 -19.39 -15.38
N ARG A 326 20.67 -20.30 -15.83
CA ARG A 326 20.60 -20.93 -17.16
C ARG A 326 19.33 -21.76 -17.35
N SER A 327 18.94 -22.56 -16.36
CA SER A 327 17.71 -23.36 -16.43
C SER A 327 16.45 -22.48 -16.51
N ILE A 328 16.46 -21.31 -15.85
CA ILE A 328 15.37 -20.34 -15.93
C ILE A 328 15.33 -19.64 -17.29
N ILE A 329 16.49 -19.30 -17.87
CA ILE A 329 16.59 -18.74 -19.23
C ILE A 329 16.00 -19.72 -20.25
N THR A 330 16.41 -20.99 -20.20
CA THR A 330 15.88 -22.03 -21.09
C THR A 330 14.39 -22.24 -20.89
N LEU A 331 13.89 -22.23 -19.65
CA LEU A 331 12.46 -22.30 -19.39
C LEU A 331 11.73 -21.11 -20.00
N ALA A 332 12.26 -19.89 -19.86
CA ALA A 332 11.70 -18.67 -20.44
C ALA A 332 11.58 -18.76 -21.97
N GLU A 333 12.62 -19.23 -22.66
CA GLU A 333 12.60 -19.46 -24.12
C GLU A 333 11.51 -20.45 -24.51
N ASN A 334 11.40 -21.56 -23.79
CA ASN A 334 10.43 -22.62 -24.05
C ASN A 334 8.97 -22.17 -23.86
N VAL A 335 8.72 -21.20 -22.98
CA VAL A 335 7.40 -20.58 -22.80
C VAL A 335 7.22 -19.33 -23.68
N GLY A 336 8.18 -19.03 -24.55
CA GLY A 336 8.15 -17.90 -25.47
C GLY A 336 8.24 -16.53 -24.78
N ILE A 337 8.93 -16.45 -23.64
CA ILE A 337 9.35 -15.21 -23.01
C ILE A 337 10.78 -14.92 -23.47
N ASN A 338 11.02 -13.73 -24.02
CA ASN A 338 12.37 -13.32 -24.42
C ASN A 338 13.28 -13.21 -23.17
N PRO A 339 14.34 -14.02 -23.04
CA PRO A 339 15.20 -14.01 -21.86
C PRO A 339 15.93 -12.69 -21.63
N ALA A 340 16.14 -11.89 -22.68
CA ALA A 340 16.78 -10.57 -22.55
C ALA A 340 15.99 -9.58 -21.67
N ILE A 341 14.72 -9.90 -21.35
CA ILE A 341 13.86 -9.10 -20.45
C ILE A 341 14.10 -9.48 -18.98
N LEU A 342 14.67 -10.67 -18.71
CA LEU A 342 15.03 -11.09 -17.36
C LEU A 342 16.35 -10.43 -16.94
N ASN A 343 16.37 -9.85 -15.74
CA ASN A 343 17.63 -9.42 -15.15
C ASN A 343 18.34 -10.63 -14.55
N GLU A 344 19.62 -10.77 -14.87
CA GLU A 344 20.48 -11.82 -14.29
C GLU A 344 20.56 -11.67 -12.77
N ASP A 345 20.20 -12.74 -12.08
CA ASP A 345 20.19 -12.83 -10.62
C ASP A 345 20.23 -14.34 -10.24
N SER A 346 20.10 -14.65 -8.96
CA SER A 346 19.81 -15.98 -8.44
C SER A 346 18.61 -16.62 -9.12
N ALA A 347 18.62 -17.96 -9.21
CA ALA A 347 17.54 -18.73 -9.82
C ALA A 347 16.18 -18.43 -9.19
N THR A 348 16.11 -18.23 -7.86
CA THR A 348 14.89 -17.84 -7.14
C THR A 348 14.35 -16.49 -7.59
N THR A 349 15.22 -15.48 -7.71
CA THR A 349 14.80 -14.15 -8.20
C THR A 349 14.39 -14.20 -9.67
N MET A 350 15.14 -14.93 -10.51
CA MET A 350 14.79 -15.09 -11.93
C MET A 350 13.49 -15.89 -12.12
N SER A 351 13.23 -16.89 -11.27
CA SER A 351 11.96 -17.63 -11.22
C SER A 351 10.79 -16.68 -10.96
N ALA A 352 10.93 -15.81 -9.97
CA ALA A 352 9.93 -14.81 -9.65
C ALA A 352 9.68 -13.84 -10.82
N GLN A 353 10.74 -13.38 -11.49
CA GLN A 353 10.65 -12.54 -12.69
C GLN A 353 9.91 -13.26 -13.83
N LEU A 354 10.23 -14.54 -14.10
CA LEU A 354 9.59 -15.33 -15.15
C LEU A 354 8.10 -15.53 -14.88
N ILE A 355 7.72 -15.96 -13.67
CA ILE A 355 6.30 -16.14 -13.30
C ILE A 355 5.55 -14.81 -13.47
N SER A 356 6.13 -13.69 -13.00
CA SER A 356 5.57 -12.35 -13.15
C SER A 356 5.34 -11.96 -14.63
N LEU A 357 6.29 -12.27 -15.53
CA LEU A 357 6.17 -12.02 -16.96
C LEU A 357 5.13 -12.92 -17.62
N CYS A 358 5.07 -14.19 -17.21
CA CYS A 358 4.04 -15.12 -17.68
C CYS A 358 2.64 -14.68 -17.27
N ILE A 359 2.46 -14.13 -16.05
CA ILE A 359 1.18 -13.54 -15.63
C ILE A 359 0.82 -12.34 -16.50
N GLU A 360 1.78 -11.47 -16.81
CA GLU A 360 1.54 -10.28 -17.64
C GLU A 360 1.13 -10.61 -19.06
N LYS A 361 1.75 -11.64 -19.63
CA LYS A 361 1.57 -12.04 -21.02
C LYS A 361 0.56 -13.17 -21.18
N GLU A 362 -0.19 -13.50 -20.13
CA GLU A 362 -1.19 -14.57 -20.10
C GLU A 362 -0.62 -15.96 -20.51
N LYS A 363 0.63 -16.24 -20.10
CA LYS A 363 1.38 -17.47 -20.40
C LYS A 363 1.56 -18.43 -19.21
N VAL A 364 0.81 -18.24 -18.13
CA VAL A 364 0.97 -19.06 -16.91
C VAL A 364 0.62 -20.53 -17.17
N GLU A 365 -0.40 -20.81 -17.98
CA GLU A 365 -0.76 -22.18 -18.35
C GLU A 365 0.36 -22.86 -19.13
N LEU A 366 0.96 -22.17 -20.10
CA LEU A 366 2.11 -22.68 -20.85
C LEU A 366 3.33 -22.93 -19.94
N LEU A 367 3.53 -22.09 -18.92
CA LEU A 367 4.56 -22.30 -17.90
C LEU A 367 4.29 -23.56 -17.07
N VAL A 368 3.06 -23.73 -16.58
CA VAL A 368 2.62 -24.92 -15.83
C VAL A 368 2.78 -26.19 -16.67
N ASP A 369 2.31 -26.17 -17.91
CA ASP A 369 2.38 -27.31 -18.84
C ASP A 369 3.83 -27.68 -19.14
N ARG A 370 4.69 -26.67 -19.35
CA ARG A 370 6.11 -26.90 -19.57
C ARG A 370 6.81 -27.48 -18.35
N MET A 371 6.49 -26.97 -17.15
CA MET A 371 6.99 -27.51 -15.89
C MET A 371 6.54 -28.95 -15.65
N LEU A 372 5.28 -29.28 -15.94
CA LEU A 372 4.76 -30.65 -15.85
C LEU A 372 5.39 -31.59 -16.89
N PHE A 373 5.68 -31.08 -18.09
CA PHE A 373 6.38 -31.83 -19.12
C PHE A 373 7.82 -32.16 -18.72
N ASP A 374 8.56 -31.14 -18.25
CA ASP A 374 9.95 -31.30 -17.83
C ASP A 374 10.05 -32.12 -16.52
N TYR A 375 9.10 -31.91 -15.60
CA TYR A 375 9.07 -32.54 -14.28
C TYR A 375 7.64 -33.00 -13.89
N PRO A 376 7.20 -34.21 -14.28
CA PRO A 376 5.84 -34.70 -14.05
C PRO A 376 5.40 -34.86 -12.57
N GLN A 377 6.33 -34.70 -11.62
CA GLN A 377 6.09 -34.82 -10.18
C GLN A 377 6.08 -33.45 -9.45
N ILE A 378 6.23 -32.34 -10.18
CA ILE A 378 6.51 -31.01 -9.61
C ILE A 378 5.40 -30.44 -8.71
N PHE A 379 4.14 -30.86 -8.88
CA PHE A 379 2.99 -30.39 -8.11
C PHE A 379 2.25 -31.51 -7.35
N LYS A 380 2.95 -32.61 -7.01
CA LYS A 380 2.36 -33.76 -6.31
C LYS A 380 2.63 -33.78 -4.82
#